data_AF-A0A257S4P7-F1
#
_entry.id   AF-A0A257S4P7-F1
#
_cell.length_a   1.000
_cell.length_b   1.000
_cell.length_c   1.000
_cell.angle_alpha   90.00
_cell.angle_beta   90.00
_cell.angle_gamma   90.00
#
_symmetry.space_group_name_H-M   'P 1'
#
loop_
_entity.id
_entity.type
_entity.pdbx_description
1 polymer ?
#
loop_
_entity_poly.entity_id
_entity_poly.type
_entity_poly.pdbx_seq_one_letter_code
_entity_poly.pdbx_strand_id
1 'polypeptide(L)'
;MRRAIVILPSAFTSGNLFFGMWSIVQSARGEFLAAAWFIVVAAALDLLDGRVARMSRTGTSFGAELDSLVDIVSFGLAPVMLLFFWQFHGREWAWLLSFLYVLAAAL
;
A
#
# COMPACT_ATOMS: atom_id res chain seq x y z
N MET A 1 27.73 -9.18 12.68
CA MET A 1 27.32 -8.82 11.30
C MET A 1 25.86 -9.24 10.99
N ARG A 2 24.89 -9.02 11.90
CA ARG A 2 23.48 -9.46 11.74
C ARG A 2 22.47 -8.32 11.42
N ARG A 3 22.91 -7.06 11.33
CA ARG A 3 22.01 -5.90 11.20
C ARG A 3 21.59 -5.56 9.76
N ALA A 4 22.39 -5.90 8.75
CA ALA A 4 22.07 -5.56 7.35
C ALA A 4 20.86 -6.34 6.79
N ILE A 5 20.58 -7.53 7.32
CA ILE A 5 19.54 -8.43 6.80
C ILE A 5 18.13 -8.02 7.28
N VAL A 6 18.03 -7.27 8.38
CA VAL A 6 16.75 -6.70 8.86
C VAL A 6 16.30 -5.50 8.02
N ILE A 7 17.24 -4.84 7.31
CA ILE A 7 16.99 -3.60 6.57
C ILE A 7 16.41 -3.88 5.18
N LEU A 8 16.73 -5.04 4.58
CA LEU A 8 16.31 -5.34 3.20
C LEU A 8 14.79 -5.50 3.02
N PRO A 9 14.07 -6.26 3.87
CA PRO A 9 12.62 -6.35 3.77
C PRO A 9 11.99 -4.99 3.98
N SER A 10 12.41 -4.30 5.05
CA SER A 10 11.90 -2.97 5.38
C SER A 10 12.10 -1.93 4.27
N ALA A 11 13.08 -2.07 3.37
CA ALA A 11 13.28 -1.14 2.28
C ALA A 11 12.22 -1.30 1.17
N PHE A 12 11.88 -2.54 0.80
CA PHE A 12 10.80 -2.79 -0.16
C PHE A 12 9.44 -2.49 0.44
N THR A 13 9.19 -2.90 1.69
CA THR A 13 7.98 -2.50 2.43
C THR A 13 7.85 -0.98 2.51
N SER A 14 8.94 -0.26 2.82
CA SER A 14 8.92 1.22 2.87
C SER A 14 8.67 1.83 1.49
N GLY A 15 9.20 1.22 0.43
CA GLY A 15 8.92 1.63 -0.95
C GLY A 15 7.46 1.41 -1.33
N ASN A 16 6.89 0.25 -0.99
CA ASN A 16 5.47 -0.05 -1.15
C ASN A 16 4.62 1.05 -0.49
N LEU A 17 4.89 1.35 0.79
CA LEU A 17 4.21 2.41 1.53
C LEU A 17 4.34 3.79 0.87
N PHE A 18 5.54 4.14 0.41
CA PHE A 18 5.79 5.43 -0.24
C PHE A 18 4.91 5.60 -1.49
N PHE A 19 4.85 4.59 -2.35
CA PHE A 19 4.04 4.66 -3.56
C PHE A 19 2.53 4.57 -3.29
N GLY A 20 2.10 3.79 -2.29
CA GLY A 20 0.72 3.81 -1.81
C GLY A 20 0.29 5.19 -1.33
N MET A 21 1.10 5.84 -0.48
CA MET A 21 0.81 7.19 -0.01
C MET A 21 0.82 8.22 -1.16
N TRP A 22 1.79 8.12 -2.07
CA TRP A 22 1.89 9.04 -3.20
C TRP A 22 0.74 8.90 -4.20
N SER A 23 0.19 7.69 -4.36
CA SER A 23 -1.07 7.47 -5.09
C SER A 23 -2.24 8.26 -4.48
N ILE A 24 -2.39 8.22 -3.15
CA ILE A 24 -3.45 8.97 -2.45
C ILE A 24 -3.26 10.49 -2.68
N VAL A 25 -2.02 10.99 -2.56
CA VAL A 25 -1.71 12.39 -2.82
C VAL A 25 -2.07 12.80 -4.25
N GLN A 26 -1.67 12.00 -5.24
CA GLN A 26 -1.98 12.29 -6.65
C GLN A 26 -3.47 12.19 -6.96
N SER A 27 -4.17 11.26 -6.33
CA SER A 27 -5.63 11.14 -6.41
C SER A 27 -6.32 12.41 -5.90
N ALA A 28 -5.87 12.94 -4.76
CA ALA A 28 -6.39 14.19 -4.19
C ALA A 28 -6.09 15.42 -5.08
N ARG A 29 -5.05 15.36 -5.91
CA ARG A 29 -4.70 16.41 -6.89
C ARG A 29 -5.44 16.27 -8.23
N GLY A 30 -6.24 15.23 -8.42
CA GLY A 30 -6.94 14.95 -9.68
C GLY A 30 -6.08 14.22 -10.73
N GLU A 31 -4.85 13.83 -10.39
CA GLU A 31 -3.90 13.16 -11.28
C GLU A 31 -4.09 11.63 -11.27
N PHE A 32 -5.28 11.17 -11.68
CA PHE A 32 -5.71 9.78 -11.50
C PHE A 32 -4.87 8.74 -12.24
N LEU A 33 -4.36 9.07 -13.44
CA LEU A 33 -3.50 8.16 -14.20
C LEU A 33 -2.17 7.92 -13.48
N ALA A 34 -1.57 8.97 -12.95
CA ALA A 34 -0.34 8.86 -12.15
C ALA A 34 -0.61 8.06 -10.86
N ALA A 35 -1.73 8.34 -10.17
CA ALA A 35 -2.13 7.60 -8.98
C ALA A 35 -2.28 6.09 -9.24
N ALA A 36 -2.92 5.69 -10.34
CA ALA A 36 -3.07 4.29 -10.73
C ALA A 36 -1.70 3.62 -10.95
N TRP A 37 -0.78 4.31 -11.64
CA TRP A 37 0.58 3.79 -11.83
C TRP A 37 1.33 3.62 -10.52
N PHE A 38 1.17 4.52 -9.55
CA PHE A 38 1.81 4.36 -8.24
C PHE A 38 1.29 3.14 -7.47
N ILE A 39 0.00 2.79 -7.59
CA ILE A 39 -0.53 1.54 -7.03
C ILE A 39 0.12 0.32 -7.69
N VAL A 40 0.31 0.34 -9.01
CA VAL A 40 0.97 -0.76 -9.74
C VAL A 40 2.43 -0.91 -9.31
N VAL A 41 3.15 0.20 -9.12
CA VAL A 41 4.54 0.17 -8.64
C VAL A 41 4.60 -0.34 -7.19
N ALA A 42 3.66 0.06 -6.33
CA ALA A 42 3.54 -0.46 -4.98
C ALA A 42 3.34 -1.99 -4.96
N ALA A 43 2.44 -2.51 -5.82
CA ALA A 43 2.23 -3.95 -6.05
C ALA A 43 3.48 -4.68 -6.53
N ALA A 44 4.28 -4.06 -7.39
CA ALA A 44 5.52 -4.66 -7.84
C ALA A 44 6.55 -4.79 -6.70
N LEU A 45 6.64 -3.78 -5.82
CA LEU A 45 7.57 -3.79 -4.68
C LEU A 45 7.15 -4.78 -3.60
N ASP A 46 5.86 -4.86 -3.30
CA ASP A 46 5.28 -5.86 -2.40
C ASP A 46 5.62 -7.29 -2.84
N LEU A 47 5.39 -7.59 -4.13
CA LEU A 47 5.69 -8.91 -4.67
C LEU A 47 7.18 -9.26 -4.58
N LEU A 48 8.06 -8.27 -4.71
CA LEU A 48 9.50 -8.45 -4.53
C LEU A 48 9.85 -8.67 -3.06
N ASP A 49 9.28 -7.91 -2.14
CA ASP A 49 9.52 -8.04 -0.70
C ASP A 49 9.12 -9.43 -0.19
N GLY A 50 7.89 -9.85 -0.49
CA GLY A 50 7.37 -11.15 -0.10
C GLY A 50 8.18 -12.32 -0.67
N ARG A 51 8.78 -12.17 -1.86
CA ARG A 51 9.70 -13.18 -2.42
C ARG A 51 11.05 -13.19 -1.70
N VAL A 52 11.61 -12.02 -1.44
CA VAL A 52 12.89 -11.87 -0.74
C VAL A 52 12.79 -12.44 0.68
N ALA A 53 11.74 -12.08 1.42
CA ALA A 53 11.49 -12.56 2.78
C ALA A 53 11.34 -14.09 2.87
N ARG A 54 10.66 -14.71 1.90
CA ARG A 54 10.51 -16.18 1.82
C ARG A 54 11.83 -16.88 1.49
N MET A 55 12.64 -16.32 0.60
CA MET A 55 13.92 -16.90 0.20
C MET A 55 14.99 -16.78 1.27
N SER A 56 15.01 -15.67 2.03
CA SER A 56 16.06 -15.38 2.99
C SER A 56 15.89 -16.08 4.35
N ARG A 57 14.73 -16.69 4.65
CA ARG A 57 14.38 -17.25 5.97
C ARG A 57 14.63 -16.28 7.14
N THR A 58 14.67 -14.98 6.85
CA THR A 58 15.05 -13.92 7.81
C THR A 58 13.89 -13.00 8.17
N GLY A 59 12.65 -13.43 7.91
CA GLY A 59 11.46 -12.69 8.34
C GLY A 59 11.39 -12.60 9.87
N THR A 60 11.33 -11.39 10.40
CA THR A 60 11.01 -11.12 11.80
C THR A 60 9.50 -10.98 11.95
N SER A 61 8.94 -11.29 13.13
CA SER A 61 7.51 -11.08 13.41
C SER A 61 7.08 -9.63 13.21
N PHE A 62 7.94 -8.68 13.60
CA PHE A 62 7.71 -7.25 13.41
C PHE A 62 7.68 -6.86 11.93
N GLY A 63 8.58 -7.40 11.10
CA GLY A 63 8.60 -7.11 9.66
C GLY A 63 7.33 -7.60 8.96
N ALA A 64 6.86 -8.80 9.33
CA ALA A 64 5.61 -9.35 8.80
C ALA A 64 4.37 -8.54 9.21
N GLU A 65 4.36 -8.01 10.44
CA GLU A 65 3.26 -7.15 10.90
C GLU A 65 3.28 -5.77 10.22
N LEU A 66 4.47 -5.20 10.01
CA LEU A 66 4.64 -3.97 9.25
C LEU A 66 4.20 -4.13 7.78
N ASP A 67 4.54 -5.25 7.15
CA ASP A 67 4.16 -5.59 5.77
C ASP A 67 2.63 -5.59 5.61
N SER A 68 1.93 -6.30 6.49
CA SER A 68 0.46 -6.33 6.53
C SER A 68 -0.17 -4.93 6.70
N LEU A 69 0.38 -4.09 7.60
CA LEU A 69 -0.09 -2.72 7.77
C LEU A 69 0.10 -1.87 6.51
N VAL A 70 1.21 -2.08 5.81
CA VAL A 70 1.55 -1.35 4.59
C VAL A 70 0.68 -1.79 3.42
N ASP A 71 0.37 -3.07 3.31
CA ASP A 71 -0.56 -3.61 2.31
C ASP A 71 -1.96 -3.02 2.44
N ILE A 72 -2.45 -2.82 3.68
CA ILE A 72 -3.73 -2.13 3.90
C ILE A 72 -3.67 -0.70 3.35
N VAL A 73 -2.55 0.01 3.44
CA VAL A 73 -2.41 1.36 2.89
C VAL A 73 -2.35 1.32 1.36
N SER A 74 -1.52 0.45 0.80
CA SER A 74 -1.24 0.42 -0.64
C SER A 74 -2.33 -0.24 -1.48
N PHE A 75 -3.03 -1.25 -0.95
CA PHE A 75 -4.05 -2.01 -1.68
C PHE A 75 -5.47 -1.85 -1.09
N GLY A 76 -5.58 -1.44 0.18
CA GLY A 76 -6.85 -1.04 0.77
C GLY A 76 -7.12 0.45 0.53
N LEU A 77 -6.30 1.33 1.10
CA LEU A 77 -6.59 2.75 1.15
C LEU A 77 -6.35 3.45 -0.19
N ALA A 78 -5.22 3.22 -0.86
CA ALA A 78 -4.88 3.93 -2.09
C ALA A 78 -5.88 3.72 -3.24
N PRO A 79 -6.33 2.50 -3.56
CA PRO A 79 -7.29 2.29 -4.65
C PRO A 79 -8.65 2.92 -4.36
N VAL A 80 -9.13 2.84 -3.11
CA VAL A 80 -10.44 3.39 -2.77
C VAL A 80 -10.42 4.90 -2.67
N MET A 81 -9.30 5.51 -2.24
CA MET A 81 -9.12 6.95 -2.30
C MET A 81 -9.05 7.44 -3.75
N LEU A 82 -8.38 6.71 -4.65
CA LEU A 82 -8.40 7.01 -6.08
C LEU A 82 -9.84 7.05 -6.62
N LEU A 83 -10.62 6.01 -6.36
CA LEU A 83 -12.03 5.96 -6.78
C LEU A 83 -12.87 7.06 -6.11
N PHE A 84 -12.64 7.32 -4.83
CA PHE A 84 -13.34 8.36 -4.07
C PHE A 84 -13.15 9.74 -4.71
N PHE A 85 -11.90 10.13 -4.99
CA PHE A 85 -11.60 11.41 -5.61
C PHE A 85 -12.01 11.47 -7.09
N TRP A 86 -11.96 10.35 -7.81
CA TRP A 86 -12.29 10.33 -9.23
C TRP A 86 -13.80 10.39 -9.50
N GLN A 87 -14.58 9.52 -8.87
CA GLN A 87 -15.98 9.30 -9.26
C GLN A 87 -17.00 9.64 -8.17
N PHE A 88 -16.57 9.62 -6.91
CA PHE A 88 -17.49 9.79 -5.77
C PHE A 88 -17.34 11.14 -5.06
N HIS A 89 -16.54 12.04 -5.60
CA HIS A 89 -16.34 13.37 -5.04
C HIS A 89 -17.69 14.12 -4.94
N GLY A 90 -18.03 14.60 -3.75
CA GLY A 90 -19.29 15.31 -3.46
C GLY A 90 -20.48 14.41 -3.08
N ARG A 91 -20.31 13.08 -2.99
CA ARG A 91 -21.36 12.17 -2.48
C ARG A 91 -21.17 11.90 -0.99
N GLU A 92 -22.16 12.26 -0.18
CA GLU A 92 -22.10 12.11 1.29
C GLU A 92 -21.97 10.66 1.76
N TRP A 93 -22.37 9.67 0.96
CA TRP A 93 -22.25 8.25 1.31
C TRP A 93 -20.92 7.62 0.89
N ALA A 94 -20.10 8.32 0.10
CA ALA A 94 -18.89 7.77 -0.49
C ALA A 94 -17.87 7.34 0.56
N TRP A 95 -17.79 8.04 1.69
CA TRP A 95 -16.88 7.70 2.78
C TRP A 95 -17.25 6.37 3.46
N LEU A 96 -18.55 6.02 3.52
CA LEU A 96 -18.99 4.72 4.04
C LEU A 96 -18.52 3.58 3.16
N LEU A 97 -18.63 3.76 1.84
CA LEU A 97 -18.14 2.79 0.87
C LEU A 97 -16.61 2.64 0.95
N SER A 98 -15.89 3.76 1.10
CA SER A 98 -14.44 3.74 1.34
C SER A 98 -14.08 2.99 2.61
N PHE A 99 -14.80 3.24 3.70
CA PHE A 99 -14.62 2.55 4.97
C PHE A 99 -14.85 1.04 4.84
N LEU A 100 -15.97 0.64 4.23
CA LEU A 100 -16.31 -0.79 4.06
C LEU A 100 -15.27 -1.52 3.20
N TYR A 101 -14.75 -0.88 2.16
CA TYR A 101 -13.69 -1.45 1.34
C TYR A 101 -12.40 -1.67 2.13
N VAL A 102 -11.94 -0.66 2.88
CA VAL A 102 -10.73 -0.78 3.72
C VAL A 102 -10.92 -1.83 4.82
N LEU A 103 -12.11 -1.88 5.43
CA LEU A 103 -12.44 -2.89 6.43
C LEU A 103 -12.37 -4.31 5.84
N ALA A 104 -12.92 -4.50 4.64
CA ALA A 104 -12.84 -5.78 3.95
C ALA A 104 -11.41 -6.16 3.52
N ALA A 105 -10.56 -5.16 3.21
CA ALA A 105 -9.15 -5.39 2.89
C ALA A 105 -8.29 -5.71 4.13
N ALA A 106 -8.73 -5.28 5.32
CA ALA A 106 -8.01 -5.49 6.58
C ALA A 106 -8.39 -6.80 7.30
N LEU A 107 -9.51 -7.44 6.91
CA LEU A 107 -10.04 -8.68 7.50
C LEU A 107 -9.60 -9.91 6.69
#